data_AF-A0A4Q6BW97-F1
#
_entry.id   AF-A0A4Q6BW97-F1
#
_cell.length_a   1.000
_cell.length_b   1.000
_cell.length_c   1.000
_cell.angle_alpha   90.00
_cell.angle_beta   90.00
_cell.angle_gamma   90.00
#
_symmetry.space_group_name_H-M   'P 1'
#
loop_
_entity.id
_entity.type
_entity.pdbx_description
1 polymer ?
#
loop_
_entity_poly.entity_id
_entity_poly.type
_entity_poly.pdbx_seq_one_letter_code
_entity_poly.pdbx_strand_id
1 'polypeptide(L)'
;MPTNSCGTRVALAAREVATLTAPLPLEDRSFEPSVRAVEGCLHCGQPVYERAERFCCPGCASVFALLRDEGMGRYYELGGGRGAPLGSLVDVRDHKWIETLDLASGRVSVDAQGIHCAACVWLFEKLYARHAGALSIEVNPALGTLRLAFTPDFSLRDFVLDIERFGYRLGPALKD
;
A
#
# COMPACT_ATOMS: atom_id res chain seq x y z
N MET A 1 -51.68 9.82 -65.78
CA MET A 1 -51.84 9.48 -64.35
C MET A 1 -51.40 10.70 -63.54
N PRO A 2 -52.32 11.39 -62.88
CA PRO A 2 -52.09 12.65 -62.14
C PRO A 2 -51.59 12.31 -60.71
N THR A 3 -51.12 13.18 -59.81
CA THR A 3 -50.86 14.63 -59.69
C THR A 3 -50.08 14.77 -58.36
N ASN A 4 -48.96 15.47 -58.34
CA ASN A 4 -48.77 16.81 -57.77
C ASN A 4 -49.04 16.97 -56.26
N SER A 5 -48.09 17.67 -55.64
CA SER A 5 -48.31 18.89 -54.85
C SER A 5 -48.23 18.79 -53.32
N CYS A 6 -47.30 19.59 -52.81
CA CYS A 6 -47.55 20.69 -51.87
C CYS A 6 -48.12 20.36 -50.50
N GLY A 7 -47.26 20.61 -49.49
CA GLY A 7 -47.55 21.51 -48.38
C GLY A 7 -48.55 21.02 -47.34
N THR A 8 -48.19 21.21 -46.06
CA THR A 8 -48.93 22.07 -45.12
C THR A 8 -48.48 21.72 -43.70
N ARG A 9 -47.97 22.73 -42.99
CA ARG A 9 -47.86 22.74 -41.53
C ARG A 9 -49.28 22.67 -40.96
N VAL A 10 -49.57 21.71 -40.09
CA VAL A 10 -50.72 21.81 -39.18
C VAL A 10 -50.24 21.62 -37.75
N ALA A 11 -50.69 22.56 -36.93
CA ALA A 11 -50.40 22.80 -35.53
C ALA A 11 -50.50 21.55 -34.64
N LEU A 12 -49.49 21.38 -33.77
CA LEU A 12 -49.66 20.66 -32.51
C LEU A 12 -50.56 21.50 -31.61
N ALA A 13 -51.78 21.03 -31.35
CA ALA A 13 -52.58 21.52 -30.25
C ALA A 13 -51.95 21.03 -28.94
N ALA A 14 -51.60 21.97 -28.07
CA ALA A 14 -51.21 21.71 -26.70
C ALA A 14 -52.36 21.01 -25.95
N ARG A 15 -52.06 19.91 -25.26
CA ARG A 15 -52.91 19.40 -24.18
C ARG A 15 -52.08 19.41 -22.90
N GLU A 16 -52.70 19.98 -21.88
CA GLU A 16 -52.12 20.45 -20.62
C GLU A 16 -51.32 19.40 -19.87
N VAL A 17 -50.19 19.87 -19.32
CA VAL A 17 -49.40 19.18 -18.31
C VAL A 17 -50.09 19.39 -16.97
N ALA A 18 -50.77 18.37 -16.46
CA ALA A 18 -51.17 18.31 -15.07
C ALA A 18 -49.92 17.98 -14.23
N THR A 19 -49.36 18.99 -13.60
CA THR A 19 -48.28 18.90 -12.64
C THR A 19 -48.75 18.11 -11.41
N LEU A 20 -48.23 16.89 -11.22
CA LEU A 20 -48.18 16.28 -9.90
C LEU A 20 -46.73 16.24 -9.43
N THR A 21 -46.31 17.36 -8.87
CA THR A 21 -45.11 17.47 -8.06
C THR A 21 -45.37 16.80 -6.72
N ALA A 22 -44.81 15.61 -6.54
CA ALA A 22 -44.45 15.12 -5.21
C ALA A 22 -43.03 14.57 -5.32
N PRO A 23 -42.01 15.21 -4.71
CA PRO A 23 -40.70 14.61 -4.60
C PRO A 23 -40.84 13.34 -3.75
N LEU A 24 -40.42 12.19 -4.31
CA LEU A 24 -40.20 10.99 -3.50
C LEU A 24 -39.22 11.38 -2.38
N PRO A 25 -39.50 11.01 -1.12
CA PRO A 25 -38.62 11.40 -0.03
C PRO A 25 -37.27 10.72 -0.26
N LEU A 26 -36.22 11.54 -0.37
CA LEU A 26 -34.83 11.10 -0.28
C LEU A 26 -34.58 10.72 1.17
N GLU A 27 -35.14 9.58 1.60
CA GLU A 27 -34.77 8.97 2.85
C GLU A 27 -33.37 8.40 2.68
N ASP A 28 -32.44 9.07 3.35
CA ASP A 28 -31.10 8.63 3.71
C ASP A 28 -31.13 7.15 4.14
N ARG A 29 -30.94 6.27 3.17
CA ARG A 29 -30.58 4.87 3.42
C ARG A 29 -29.07 4.82 3.46
N SER A 30 -28.54 5.29 4.59
CA SER A 30 -27.23 4.92 5.10
C SER A 30 -27.02 3.44 4.81
N PHE A 31 -26.20 3.16 3.79
CA PHE A 31 -25.77 1.81 3.46
C PHE A 31 -24.77 1.42 4.54
N GLU A 32 -25.27 1.00 5.70
CA GLU A 32 -24.44 0.37 6.71
C GLU A 32 -24.23 -1.09 6.27
N PRO A 33 -23.03 -1.48 5.83
CA PRO A 33 -22.75 -2.89 5.58
C PRO A 33 -22.76 -3.56 6.96
N SER A 34 -23.84 -4.27 7.27
CA SER A 34 -23.94 -5.13 8.47
C SER A 34 -23.07 -6.38 8.29
N VAL A 35 -21.76 -6.20 8.08
CA VAL A 35 -20.80 -7.29 8.09
C VAL A 35 -20.07 -7.23 9.42
N ARG A 36 -20.44 -8.12 10.34
CA ARG A 36 -19.77 -8.23 11.63
C ARG A 36 -18.38 -8.83 11.42
N ALA A 37 -17.34 -8.11 11.86
CA ALA A 37 -15.99 -8.63 11.96
C ALA A 37 -16.00 -9.92 12.79
N VAL A 38 -15.44 -11.01 12.26
CA VAL A 38 -15.49 -12.33 12.91
C VAL A 38 -14.21 -12.60 13.68
N GLU A 39 -13.06 -12.28 13.10
CA GLU A 39 -11.72 -12.37 13.70
C GLU A 39 -10.81 -11.26 13.13
N GLY A 40 -9.67 -11.02 13.77
CA GLY A 40 -8.65 -10.10 13.27
C GLY A 40 -7.69 -10.78 12.28
N CYS A 41 -7.26 -10.05 11.26
CA CYS A 41 -6.27 -10.51 10.28
C CYS A 41 -4.97 -10.91 10.99
N LEU A 42 -4.46 -12.10 10.68
CA LEU A 42 -3.21 -12.61 11.28
C LEU A 42 -1.97 -11.80 10.91
N HIS A 43 -2.06 -10.91 9.90
CA HIS A 43 -0.95 -10.07 9.48
C HIS A 43 -1.06 -8.62 9.97
N CYS A 44 -2.20 -7.95 9.79
CA CYS A 44 -2.35 -6.50 10.06
C CYS A 44 -3.36 -6.17 11.18
N GLY A 45 -3.96 -7.19 11.79
CA GLY A 45 -4.93 -7.03 12.87
C GLY A 45 -6.27 -6.41 12.47
N GLN A 46 -6.44 -5.99 11.20
CA GLN A 46 -7.69 -5.44 10.70
C GLN A 46 -8.82 -6.49 10.72
N PRO A 47 -10.09 -6.07 10.84
CA PRO A 47 -11.23 -6.96 10.74
C PRO A 47 -11.20 -7.85 9.50
N VAL A 48 -11.52 -9.14 9.69
CA VAL A 48 -11.86 -10.05 8.60
C VAL A 48 -13.37 -10.23 8.58
N TYR A 49 -13.95 -9.96 7.41
CA TYR A 49 -15.40 -9.88 7.20
C TYR A 49 -16.01 -11.23 6.76
N GLU A 50 -15.18 -12.15 6.25
CA GLU A 50 -15.59 -13.51 5.89
C GLU A 50 -15.04 -14.54 6.89
N ARG A 51 -15.92 -15.37 7.45
CA ARG A 51 -15.59 -16.34 8.51
C ARG A 51 -14.58 -17.43 8.09
N ALA A 52 -14.37 -17.62 6.78
CA ALA A 52 -13.42 -18.60 6.24
C ALA A 52 -12.03 -18.00 5.97
N GLU A 53 -11.88 -16.67 6.03
CA GLU A 53 -10.63 -16.00 5.69
C GLU A 53 -9.80 -15.74 6.95
N ARG A 54 -8.48 -15.94 6.85
CA ARG A 54 -7.51 -15.62 7.92
C ARG A 54 -6.85 -14.25 7.74
N PHE A 55 -7.09 -13.61 6.61
CA PHE A 55 -6.43 -12.37 6.19
C PHE A 55 -7.45 -11.44 5.55
N CYS A 56 -7.29 -10.13 5.74
CA CYS A 56 -8.21 -9.13 5.17
C CYS A 56 -7.97 -8.86 3.67
N CYS A 57 -6.85 -9.33 3.10
CA CYS A 57 -6.55 -9.22 1.67
C CYS A 57 -5.44 -10.21 1.24
N PRO A 58 -5.27 -10.46 -0.08
CA PRO A 58 -4.19 -11.32 -0.59
C PRO A 58 -2.78 -10.82 -0.22
N GLY A 59 -2.57 -9.50 -0.17
CA GLY A 59 -1.28 -8.91 0.22
C GLY A 59 -0.88 -9.28 1.65
N CYS A 60 -1.82 -9.26 2.60
CA CYS A 60 -1.59 -9.68 3.98
C CYS A 60 -1.23 -11.17 4.07
N ALA A 61 -1.88 -12.02 3.28
CA ALA A 61 -1.55 -13.45 3.21
C ALA A 61 -0.13 -13.67 2.68
N SER A 62 0.25 -12.96 1.61
CA SER A 62 1.56 -13.06 0.98
C SER A 62 2.70 -12.61 1.91
N VAL A 63 2.57 -11.45 2.57
CA VAL A 63 3.60 -10.96 3.50
C VAL A 63 3.69 -11.86 4.73
N PHE A 64 2.57 -12.36 5.23
CA PHE A 64 2.57 -13.33 6.33
C PHE A 64 3.32 -14.61 5.96
N ALA A 65 3.05 -15.18 4.79
CA ALA A 65 3.77 -16.34 4.28
C ALA A 65 5.27 -16.05 4.11
N LEU A 66 5.62 -14.93 3.48
CA LEU A 66 7.01 -14.51 3.29
C LEU A 66 7.76 -14.42 4.63
N LEU A 67 7.20 -13.73 5.63
CA LEU A 67 7.83 -13.61 6.96
C LEU A 67 8.05 -14.98 7.59
N ARG A 68 7.08 -15.89 7.49
CA ARG A 68 7.22 -17.24 8.04
C ARG A 68 8.30 -18.03 7.31
N ASP A 69 8.27 -18.00 5.98
CA ASP A 69 9.18 -18.78 5.12
C ASP A 69 10.63 -18.28 5.25
N GLU A 70 10.82 -16.98 5.54
CA GLU A 70 12.12 -16.34 5.83
C GLU A 70 12.57 -16.49 7.31
N GLY A 71 11.86 -17.27 8.12
CA GLY A 71 12.18 -17.51 9.54
C GLY A 71 11.96 -16.31 10.45
N MET A 72 11.11 -15.36 10.03
CA MET A 72 10.89 -14.07 10.69
C MET A 72 9.66 -14.01 11.58
N GLY A 73 9.19 -15.15 12.10
CA GLY A 73 7.98 -15.22 12.94
C GLY A 73 8.00 -14.30 14.16
N ARG A 74 9.18 -14.03 14.74
CA ARG A 74 9.39 -13.09 15.86
C ARG A 74 8.90 -11.67 15.56
N TYR A 75 8.72 -11.31 14.28
CA TYR A 75 8.10 -10.05 13.87
C TYR A 75 6.77 -9.79 14.61
N TYR A 76 5.90 -10.80 14.75
CA TYR A 76 4.61 -10.65 15.42
C TYR A 76 4.73 -10.56 16.95
N GLU A 77 5.70 -11.25 17.54
CA GLU A 77 6.00 -11.15 18.98
C GLU A 77 6.48 -9.76 19.38
N LEU A 78 7.23 -9.09 18.48
CA LEU A 78 7.70 -7.72 18.64
C LEU A 78 6.62 -6.67 18.34
N GLY A 79 5.37 -7.11 18.13
CA GLY A 79 4.24 -6.22 17.91
C GLY A 79 4.09 -5.73 16.48
N GLY A 80 4.71 -6.43 15.53
CA GLY A 80 4.43 -6.28 14.11
C GLY A 80 2.97 -6.58 13.79
N GLY A 81 2.53 -6.08 12.64
CA GLY A 81 1.18 -6.35 12.18
C GLY A 81 0.07 -5.51 12.80
N ARG A 82 0.41 -4.35 13.36
CA ARG A 82 -0.56 -3.33 13.80
C ARG A 82 -0.55 -2.06 12.94
N GLY A 83 0.21 -2.07 11.85
CA GLY A 83 0.29 -0.98 10.88
C GLY A 83 -0.78 -1.11 9.80
N ALA A 84 -1.20 0.03 9.24
CA ALA A 84 -2.06 0.05 8.06
C ALA A 84 -1.35 -0.67 6.89
N PRO A 85 -2.09 -1.43 6.06
CA PRO A 85 -1.49 -2.07 4.90
C PRO A 85 -0.84 -1.01 4.00
N LEU A 86 0.45 -1.17 3.73
CA LEU A 86 1.10 -0.45 2.64
C LEU A 86 0.45 -0.99 1.36
N GLY A 87 -0.30 -0.13 0.66
CA GLY A 87 -1.12 -0.52 -0.48
C GLY A 87 -0.37 -1.35 -1.53
N SER A 88 -1.15 -2.19 -2.22
CA SER A 88 -0.78 -3.12 -3.30
C SER A 88 0.52 -2.82 -4.06
N LEU A 89 1.35 -3.86 -4.15
CA LEU A 89 2.63 -3.99 -4.85
C LEU A 89 2.50 -3.94 -6.38
N VAL A 90 2.20 -2.80 -7.00
CA VAL A 90 2.55 -2.55 -8.42
C VAL A 90 2.77 -1.06 -8.64
N ASP A 91 3.83 -0.53 -8.04
CA ASP A 91 4.40 0.74 -8.48
C ASP A 91 5.69 0.35 -9.22
N VAL A 92 5.89 0.77 -10.46
CA VAL A 92 7.17 0.54 -11.14
C VAL A 92 8.16 1.50 -10.49
N ARG A 93 8.93 0.98 -9.53
CA ARG A 93 9.86 1.78 -8.74
C ARG A 93 11.13 2.01 -9.55
N ASP A 94 11.52 3.27 -9.70
CA ASP A 94 12.80 3.63 -10.28
C ASP A 94 13.86 3.74 -9.17
N HIS A 95 14.88 2.89 -9.22
CA HIS A 95 16.00 2.87 -8.29
C HIS A 95 17.24 3.62 -8.81
N LYS A 96 17.13 4.44 -9.87
CA LYS A 96 18.24 5.26 -10.39
C LYS A 96 18.85 6.20 -9.35
N TRP A 97 18.10 6.59 -8.34
CA TRP A 97 18.62 7.39 -7.22
C TRP A 97 19.79 6.70 -6.50
N ILE A 98 19.92 5.37 -6.56
CA ILE A 98 21.07 4.65 -6.00
C ILE A 98 22.37 5.08 -6.70
N GLU A 99 22.32 5.35 -8.00
CA GLU A 99 23.47 5.77 -8.80
C GLU A 99 23.92 7.21 -8.48
N THR A 100 23.08 7.99 -7.81
CA THR A 100 23.41 9.36 -7.40
C THR A 100 24.08 9.45 -6.02
N LEU A 101 24.20 8.34 -5.31
CA LEU A 101 24.79 8.29 -3.97
C LEU A 101 26.29 8.04 -4.00
N ASP A 102 27.03 8.69 -3.10
CA ASP A 102 28.43 8.36 -2.84
C ASP A 102 28.54 7.17 -1.87
N LEU A 103 28.77 5.98 -2.43
CA LEU A 103 28.98 4.76 -1.66
C LEU A 103 30.46 4.51 -1.32
N ALA A 104 31.40 5.30 -1.87
CA ALA A 104 32.84 5.07 -1.68
C ALA A 104 33.29 5.31 -0.23
N SER A 105 32.56 6.15 0.51
CA SER A 105 32.79 6.40 1.94
C SER A 105 32.52 5.17 2.84
N GLY A 106 31.86 4.13 2.31
CA GLY A 106 31.39 2.98 3.09
C GLY A 106 30.24 3.33 4.04
N ARG A 107 29.60 4.50 3.85
CA ARG A 107 28.44 4.95 4.62
C ARG A 107 27.43 5.65 3.73
N VAL A 108 26.14 5.46 4.00
CA VAL A 108 25.08 6.19 3.30
C VAL A 108 23.85 6.38 4.20
N SER A 109 23.16 7.50 4.00
CA SER A 109 21.85 7.76 4.58
C SER A 109 20.78 7.61 3.51
N VAL A 110 19.68 6.92 3.85
CA VAL A 110 18.52 6.75 2.96
C VAL A 110 17.23 6.91 3.75
N ASP A 111 16.17 7.35 3.09
CA ASP A 111 14.85 7.45 3.68
C ASP A 111 14.08 6.15 3.48
N ALA A 112 13.25 5.79 4.46
CA ALA A 112 12.45 4.58 4.49
C ALA A 112 11.00 4.88 4.91
N GLN A 113 10.05 4.42 4.10
CA GLN A 113 8.62 4.53 4.38
C GLN A 113 8.05 3.18 4.85
N GLY A 114 7.06 3.25 5.75
CA GLY A 114 6.37 2.07 6.27
C GLY A 114 6.86 1.59 7.65
N ILE A 115 7.84 2.29 8.25
CA ILE A 115 8.37 1.94 9.56
C ILE A 115 7.44 2.53 10.64
N HIS A 116 6.81 1.66 11.44
CA HIS A 116 5.82 2.09 12.44
C HIS A 116 5.94 1.38 13.79
N CYS A 117 6.85 0.41 13.95
CA CYS A 117 7.03 -0.31 15.21
C CYS A 117 8.43 -0.91 15.35
N ALA A 118 8.74 -1.42 16.56
CA ALA A 118 10.01 -2.10 16.85
C ALA A 118 10.23 -3.35 15.98
N ALA A 119 9.16 -4.03 15.55
CA ALA A 119 9.29 -5.18 14.65
C ALA A 119 9.79 -4.77 13.25
N CYS A 120 9.44 -3.57 12.77
CA CYS A 120 10.00 -3.03 11.54
C CYS A 120 11.51 -2.85 11.68
N VAL A 121 11.96 -2.18 12.75
CA VAL A 121 13.40 -1.97 13.03
C VAL A 121 14.16 -3.28 13.04
N TRP A 122 13.64 -4.27 13.78
CA TRP A 122 14.23 -5.61 13.84
C TRP A 122 14.33 -6.30 12.47
N LEU A 123 13.30 -6.18 11.63
CA LEU A 123 13.29 -6.75 10.29
C LEU A 123 14.37 -6.12 9.40
N PHE A 124 14.51 -4.79 9.45
CA PHE A 124 15.57 -4.08 8.73
C PHE A 124 16.96 -4.54 9.17
N GLU A 125 17.21 -4.62 10.48
CA GLU A 125 18.47 -5.12 11.03
C GLU A 125 18.77 -6.56 10.59
N LYS A 126 17.75 -7.43 10.63
CA LYS A 126 17.89 -8.84 10.23
C LYS A 126 18.14 -9.03 8.75
N LEU A 127 17.47 -8.26 7.89
CA LEU A 127 17.71 -8.30 6.46
C LEU A 127 19.08 -7.75 6.14
N TYR A 128 19.43 -6.57 6.68
CA TYR A 128 20.72 -5.94 6.45
C TYR A 128 21.89 -6.88 6.77
N ALA A 129 21.83 -7.58 7.91
CA ALA A 129 22.86 -8.52 8.34
C ALA A 129 23.03 -9.76 7.42
N ARG A 130 22.11 -10.03 6.49
CA ARG A 130 22.22 -11.13 5.51
C ARG A 130 23.01 -10.74 4.27
N HIS A 131 23.18 -9.45 4.02
CA HIS A 131 23.88 -8.97 2.83
C HIS A 131 25.40 -8.99 3.05
N ALA A 132 26.14 -9.44 2.05
CA ALA A 132 27.60 -9.44 2.08
C ALA A 132 28.11 -8.01 2.30
N GLY A 133 29.15 -7.86 3.13
CA GLY A 133 29.75 -6.55 3.41
C GLY A 133 28.93 -5.62 4.31
N ALA A 134 27.78 -6.04 4.84
CA ALA A 134 27.03 -5.27 5.84
C ALA A 134 27.80 -5.16 7.17
N LEU A 135 27.98 -3.93 7.69
CA LEU A 135 28.66 -3.69 8.98
C LEU A 135 27.67 -3.26 10.07
N SER A 136 26.98 -2.13 9.89
CA SER A 136 25.99 -1.63 10.84
C SER A 136 24.85 -0.89 10.16
N ILE A 137 23.67 -0.94 10.77
CA ILE A 137 22.48 -0.19 10.36
C ILE A 137 21.90 0.50 11.59
N GLU A 138 21.60 1.79 11.47
CA GLU A 138 20.81 2.54 12.45
C GLU A 138 19.48 2.93 11.81
N VAL A 139 18.38 2.48 12.40
CA VAL A 139 17.03 2.79 11.94
C VAL A 139 16.41 3.83 12.86
N ASN A 140 16.01 4.97 12.32
CA ASN A 140 15.20 5.96 13.04
C ASN A 140 13.74 5.86 12.60
N PRO A 141 12.87 5.17 13.36
CA PRO A 141 11.46 5.01 12.99
C PRO A 141 10.66 6.31 13.06
N ALA A 142 11.10 7.29 13.87
CA ALA A 142 10.41 8.56 14.01
C ALA A 142 10.64 9.48 12.80
N LEU A 143 11.84 9.42 12.21
CA LEU A 143 12.19 10.19 11.02
C LEU A 143 12.01 9.39 9.72
N GLY A 144 11.88 8.07 9.82
CA GLY A 144 11.91 7.19 8.65
C GLY A 144 13.25 7.24 7.94
N THR A 145 14.36 7.25 8.67
CA THR A 145 15.72 7.34 8.10
C THR A 145 16.56 6.12 8.49
N LEU A 146 17.44 5.69 7.58
CA LEU A 146 18.42 4.64 7.80
C LEU A 146 19.82 5.21 7.61
N ARG A 147 20.73 4.92 8.54
CA ARG A 147 22.17 5.11 8.33
C ARG A 147 22.83 3.76 8.20
N LEU A 148 23.46 3.51 7.07
CA LEU A 148 24.11 2.25 6.74
C LEU A 148 25.62 2.44 6.77
N ALA A 149 26.35 1.45 7.29
CA ALA A 149 27.79 1.33 7.16
C ALA A 149 28.14 -0.05 6.59
N PHE A 150 29.00 -0.08 5.60
CA PHE A 150 29.27 -1.27 4.79
C PHE A 150 30.69 -1.27 4.20
N THR A 151 31.13 -2.44 3.75
CA THR A 151 32.36 -2.63 2.97
C THR A 151 32.07 -2.53 1.46
N PRO A 152 33.10 -2.46 0.59
CA PRO A 152 32.91 -2.44 -0.87
C PRO A 152 32.14 -3.63 -1.45
N ASP A 153 32.06 -4.77 -0.75
CA ASP A 153 31.32 -5.96 -1.21
C ASP A 153 29.79 -5.83 -1.06
N PHE A 154 29.31 -4.76 -0.41
CA PHE A 154 27.88 -4.55 -0.17
C PHE A 154 27.15 -3.97 -1.37
N SER A 155 25.99 -4.53 -1.67
CA SER A 155 25.09 -4.06 -2.72
C SER A 155 23.88 -3.34 -2.11
N LEU A 156 23.89 -2.01 -2.16
CA LEU A 156 22.74 -1.21 -1.72
C LEU A 156 21.48 -1.54 -2.52
N ARG A 157 21.63 -1.84 -3.82
CA ARG A 157 20.52 -2.21 -4.69
C ARG A 157 19.84 -3.50 -4.23
N ASP A 158 20.62 -4.54 -3.91
CA ASP A 158 20.05 -5.81 -3.48
C ASP A 158 19.36 -5.67 -2.12
N PHE A 159 19.92 -4.87 -1.21
CA PHE A 159 19.27 -4.56 0.06
C PHE A 159 17.94 -3.82 -0.13
N VAL A 160 17.88 -2.82 -1.02
CA VAL A 160 16.64 -2.10 -1.34
C VAL A 160 15.58 -3.04 -1.89
N LEU A 161 15.94 -3.87 -2.89
CA LEU A 161 15.01 -4.83 -3.49
C LEU A 161 14.49 -5.85 -2.47
N ASP A 162 15.36 -6.32 -1.58
CA ASP A 162 15.01 -7.28 -0.54
C ASP A 162 14.01 -6.70 0.46
N ILE A 163 14.26 -5.47 0.93
CA ILE A 163 13.34 -4.76 1.83
C ILE A 163 11.98 -4.48 1.19
N GLU A 164 11.95 -4.15 -0.10
CA GLU A 164 10.71 -3.85 -0.83
C GLU A 164 9.78 -5.09 -0.95
N ARG A 165 10.33 -6.32 -0.89
CA ARG A 165 9.52 -7.56 -0.82
C ARG A 165 8.64 -7.60 0.43
N PHE A 166 9.04 -6.92 1.49
CA PHE A 166 8.28 -6.81 2.76
C PHE A 166 7.36 -5.58 2.79
N GLY A 167 7.23 -4.85 1.68
CA GLY A 167 6.27 -3.76 1.52
C GLY A 167 6.80 -2.37 1.88
N TYR A 168 8.02 -2.25 2.38
CA TYR A 168 8.65 -0.95 2.67
C TYR A 168 9.08 -0.24 1.38
N ARG A 169 9.37 1.06 1.47
CA ARG A 169 9.90 1.85 0.34
C ARG A 169 11.17 2.56 0.77
N LEU A 170 12.24 2.47 -0.01
CA LEU A 170 13.47 3.24 0.21
C LEU A 170 13.63 4.33 -0.85
N GLY A 171 14.29 5.41 -0.48
CA GLY A 171 14.62 6.51 -1.38
C GLY A 171 15.85 7.29 -0.92
N PRO A 172 16.32 8.25 -1.74
CA PRO A 172 17.42 9.14 -1.34
C PRO A 172 16.99 9.95 -0.11
N ALA A 173 17.94 10.25 0.78
CA ALA A 173 17.67 11.11 1.92
C ALA A 173 17.21 12.49 1.44
N LEU A 174 16.03 12.95 1.88
CA LEU A 174 15.47 14.24 1.47
C LEU A 174 16.01 15.44 2.26
N LYS A 175 16.76 15.21 3.34
CA LYS A 175 17.31 16.24 4.23
C LYS A 175 18.68 15.82 4.74
N ASP A 176 19.70 16.59 4.38
CA ASP A 176 20.99 16.67 5.07
C ASP A 176 21.13 18.01 5.78
#